data_AF-A0A0G0Z879-F1
#
_entry.id   AF-A0A0G0Z879-F1
#
_cell.length_a   1.000
_cell.length_b   1.000
_cell.length_c   1.000
_cell.angle_alpha   90.00
_cell.angle_beta   90.00
_cell.angle_gamma   90.00
#
_symmetry.space_group_name_H-M   'P 1'
#
loop_
_entity.id
_entity.type
_entity.pdbx_description
1 polymer ?
#
loop_
_entity_poly.entity_id
_entity_poly.type
_entity_poly.pdbx_seq_one_letter_code
_entity_poly.pdbx_strand_id
1 'polypeptide(L)'
;MLLRFPGWGFKIPLVINKRSSIIKKSLYIKMNKQSLVEVVYGKLGGTKTQAEEIVDMMIGSIVSELRNGGEVSIAGLGIFSVKQRAARMARNPKTGEQVSVAATKVPKFRAAKALKDAVKG
;
A
#
# COMPACT_ATOMS: atom_id res chain seq x y z
N MET A 1 33.60 6.89 -36.54
CA MET A 1 34.56 6.30 -37.49
C MET A 1 33.77 5.35 -38.40
N LEU A 2 33.54 5.73 -39.66
CA LEU A 2 32.65 5.04 -40.60
C LEU A 2 33.47 4.09 -41.49
N LEU A 3 33.21 2.79 -41.45
CA LEU A 3 33.69 1.84 -42.47
C LEU A 3 32.63 1.74 -43.58
N ARG A 4 33.07 1.83 -44.83
CA ARG A 4 32.22 1.93 -46.03
C ARG A 4 32.41 0.67 -46.88
N PHE A 5 31.38 -0.19 -46.97
CA PHE A 5 31.35 -1.35 -47.86
C PHE A 5 30.61 -0.98 -49.17
N PRO A 6 31.12 -1.31 -50.36
CA PRO A 6 30.45 -1.04 -51.63
C PRO A 6 29.52 -2.22 -51.99
N GLY A 7 28.26 -1.93 -52.36
CA GLY A 7 27.49 -2.90 -53.15
C GLY A 7 25.97 -2.96 -52.97
N TRP A 8 25.36 -2.42 -51.91
CA TRP A 8 23.89 -2.49 -51.74
C TRP A 8 23.34 -1.14 -51.26
N GLY A 9 22.54 -0.49 -52.11
CA GLY A 9 21.95 0.83 -51.89
C GLY A 9 20.77 0.82 -50.92
N PHE A 10 21.00 0.49 -49.65
CA PHE A 10 20.00 0.57 -48.60
C PHE A 10 20.51 1.42 -47.44
N LYS A 11 20.09 2.70 -47.40
CA LYS A 11 20.12 3.51 -46.17
C LYS A 11 18.81 3.27 -45.41
N ILE A 12 18.86 2.52 -44.32
CA ILE A 12 17.77 2.52 -43.33
C ILE A 12 18.36 3.03 -42.00
N PRO A 13 17.76 4.05 -41.39
CA PRO A 13 18.28 4.69 -40.19
C PRO A 13 18.29 3.74 -38.98
N LEU A 14 19.19 4.01 -38.03
CA LEU A 14 19.07 3.55 -36.64
C LEU A 14 17.69 3.93 -36.11
N VAL A 15 16.72 3.03 -36.21
CA VAL A 15 15.46 3.17 -35.47
C VAL A 15 15.79 2.85 -34.02
N ILE A 16 16.18 3.89 -33.28
CA ILE A 16 16.12 3.91 -31.82
C ILE A 16 14.65 3.71 -31.48
N ASN A 17 14.26 2.46 -31.22
CA ASN A 17 12.90 2.17 -30.86
C ASN A 17 12.64 2.71 -29.45
N LYS A 18 12.02 3.90 -29.39
CA LYS A 18 11.46 4.56 -28.20
C LYS A 18 10.32 3.75 -27.55
N ARG A 19 10.45 2.43 -27.41
CA ARG A 19 9.54 1.57 -26.62
C ARG A 19 9.85 1.63 -25.11
N SER A 20 10.23 2.79 -24.58
CA SER A 20 10.63 2.96 -23.16
C SER A 20 9.64 3.75 -22.31
N SER A 21 8.47 4.14 -22.84
CA SER A 21 7.43 4.83 -22.04
C SER A 21 6.16 3.99 -21.82
N ILE A 22 5.81 3.09 -22.74
CA ILE A 22 4.58 2.28 -22.64
C ILE A 22 4.77 1.10 -21.67
N ILE A 23 5.99 0.55 -21.55
CA ILE A 23 6.30 -0.57 -20.63
C ILE A 23 6.40 -0.06 -19.17
N LYS A 24 6.79 1.19 -18.93
CA LYS A 24 6.90 1.73 -17.56
C LYS A 24 5.54 2.09 -16.93
N LYS A 25 4.53 2.43 -17.74
CA LYS A 25 3.20 2.80 -17.23
C LYS A 25 2.37 1.58 -16.78
N SER A 26 2.72 0.38 -17.24
CA SER A 26 2.10 -0.89 -16.84
C SER A 26 2.67 -1.47 -15.53
N LEU A 27 3.63 -0.82 -14.89
CA LEU A 27 4.35 -1.36 -13.72
C LEU A 27 4.07 -0.64 -12.40
N TYR A 28 3.09 0.26 -12.34
CA TYR A 28 2.59 0.75 -11.07
C TYR A 28 1.48 -0.18 -10.57
N ILE A 29 1.88 -1.34 -10.04
CA ILE A 29 0.97 -2.20 -9.29
C ILE A 29 0.58 -1.43 -8.03
N LYS A 30 -0.65 -0.91 -8.00
CA LYS A 30 -1.24 -0.33 -6.79
C LYS A 30 -1.18 -1.40 -5.70
N MET A 31 -0.39 -1.18 -4.66
CA MET A 31 -0.19 -2.14 -3.59
C MET A 31 -1.50 -2.36 -2.83
N ASN A 32 -2.23 -3.39 -3.23
CA ASN A 32 -3.49 -3.81 -2.65
C ASN A 32 -3.29 -5.15 -1.92
N LYS A 33 -4.36 -5.69 -1.33
CA LYS A 33 -4.30 -6.98 -0.62
C LYS A 33 -3.75 -8.10 -1.51
N GLN A 34 -4.17 -8.18 -2.77
CA GLN A 34 -3.71 -9.22 -3.70
C GLN A 34 -2.22 -9.10 -4.02
N SER A 35 -1.72 -7.88 -4.16
CA SER A 35 -0.29 -7.63 -4.33
C SER A 35 0.53 -8.08 -3.11
N LEU A 36 0.01 -7.88 -1.89
CA LEU A 36 0.66 -8.40 -0.67
C LEU A 36 0.67 -9.93 -0.65
N VAL A 37 -0.41 -10.58 -1.06
CA VAL A 37 -0.50 -12.04 -1.19
C VAL A 37 0.53 -12.56 -2.18
N GLU A 38 0.69 -11.92 -3.33
CA GLU A 38 1.71 -12.30 -4.32
C GLU A 38 3.13 -12.18 -3.77
N VAL A 39 3.42 -11.15 -2.98
CA VAL A 39 4.71 -10.99 -2.30
C VAL A 39 4.95 -12.10 -1.27
N VAL A 40 3.93 -12.45 -0.48
CA VAL A 40 3.99 -13.52 0.52
C VAL A 40 4.21 -14.86 -0.16
N TYR A 41 3.41 -15.17 -1.18
CA TYR A 41 3.53 -16.37 -2.00
C TYR A 41 4.91 -16.50 -2.66
N GLY A 42 5.40 -15.42 -3.27
CA GLY A 42 6.69 -15.41 -3.95
C GLY A 42 7.90 -15.58 -3.02
N LYS A 43 7.76 -15.27 -1.72
CA LYS A 43 8.85 -15.40 -0.73
C LYS A 43 8.80 -16.70 0.08
N LEU A 44 7.62 -17.15 0.48
CA LEU A 44 7.46 -18.33 1.34
C LEU A 44 7.36 -19.63 0.53
N GLY A 45 6.95 -19.57 -0.74
CA GLY A 45 6.49 -20.76 -1.44
C GLY A 45 5.19 -21.31 -0.82
N GLY A 46 4.70 -22.45 -1.33
CA GLY A 46 3.45 -23.06 -0.87
C GLY A 46 2.30 -22.82 -1.86
N THR A 47 1.06 -22.77 -1.37
CA THR A 47 -0.11 -22.47 -2.22
C THR A 47 -0.52 -21.00 -2.12
N LYS A 48 -1.14 -20.48 -3.19
CA LYS A 48 -1.69 -19.12 -3.17
C LYS A 48 -2.76 -18.95 -2.09
N THR A 49 -3.55 -19.99 -1.83
CA THR A 49 -4.57 -20.01 -0.78
C THR A 49 -3.97 -19.81 0.61
N GLN A 50 -2.85 -20.48 0.91
CA GLN A 50 -2.15 -20.29 2.19
C GLN A 50 -1.62 -18.86 2.33
N ALA A 51 -1.09 -18.26 1.26
CA ALA A 51 -0.65 -16.87 1.28
C ALA A 51 -1.82 -15.89 1.52
N GLU A 52 -2.99 -16.15 0.93
CA GLU A 52 -4.22 -15.39 1.18
C GLU A 52 -4.65 -15.51 2.65
N GLU A 53 -4.71 -16.73 3.17
CA GLU A 53 -5.06 -17.01 4.56
C GLU A 53 -4.12 -16.32 5.55
N ILE A 54 -2.81 -16.34 5.31
CA ILE A 54 -1.83 -15.67 6.17
C ILE A 54 -2.07 -14.15 6.22
N VAL A 55 -2.26 -13.53 5.05
CA VAL A 55 -2.52 -12.09 4.98
C VAL A 55 -3.83 -11.75 5.68
N ASP A 56 -4.88 -12.56 5.49
CA ASP A 56 -6.16 -12.37 6.16
C ASP A 56 -6.10 -12.56 7.68
N MET A 57 -5.41 -13.59 8.15
CA MET A 57 -5.20 -13.83 9.58
C MET A 57 -4.43 -12.68 10.23
N MET A 58 -3.41 -12.15 9.56
CA MET A 58 -2.64 -11.00 10.07
C MET A 58 -3.55 -9.77 10.23
N ILE A 59 -4.29 -9.42 9.18
CA ILE A 59 -5.21 -8.27 9.22
C ILE A 59 -6.31 -8.49 10.26
N GLY A 60 -6.90 -9.69 10.27
CA GLY A 60 -7.96 -10.09 11.20
C GLY A 60 -7.52 -10.02 12.67
N SER A 61 -6.29 -10.45 12.97
CA SER A 61 -5.73 -10.38 14.33
C SER A 61 -5.57 -8.94 14.80
N ILE A 62 -5.05 -8.05 13.94
CA ILE A 62 -4.92 -6.62 14.25
C ILE A 62 -6.30 -6.00 14.51
N VAL A 63 -7.28 -6.28 13.64
CA VAL A 63 -8.64 -5.76 13.79
C VAL A 63 -9.28 -6.27 15.07
N SER A 64 -9.12 -7.56 15.40
CA SER A 64 -9.71 -8.17 16.59
C SER A 64 -9.16 -7.54 17.87
N GLU A 65 -7.85 -7.34 17.95
CA GLU A 65 -7.22 -6.70 19.11
C GLU A 65 -7.66 -5.24 19.28
N LEU A 66 -7.77 -4.49 18.18
CA LEU A 66 -8.31 -3.13 18.20
C LEU A 66 -9.80 -3.08 18.56
N ARG A 67 -10.60 -4.10 18.22
CA ARG A 67 -12.02 -4.13 18.66
C ARG A 67 -12.11 -4.27 20.18
N ASN A 68 -11.22 -5.04 20.79
CA ASN A 68 -11.13 -5.22 22.23
C ASN A 68 -10.62 -3.96 22.96
N GLY A 69 -10.08 -2.98 22.23
CA GLY A 69 -9.49 -1.77 22.82
C GLY A 69 -8.01 -1.91 23.15
N GLY A 70 -7.38 -3.00 22.70
CA GLY A 70 -5.95 -3.26 22.87
C GLY A 70 -5.07 -2.42 21.97
N GLU A 71 -3.77 -2.74 22.00
CA GLU A 71 -2.74 -2.12 21.21
C GLU A 71 -1.89 -3.20 20.52
N VAL A 72 -1.60 -3.00 19.23
CA VAL A 72 -0.72 -3.89 18.45
C VAL A 72 0.53 -3.14 18.06
N SER A 73 1.69 -3.57 18.56
CA SER A 73 3.00 -3.03 18.19
C SER A 73 3.68 -3.98 17.20
N ILE A 74 3.95 -3.49 15.99
CA ILE A 74 4.68 -4.23 14.95
C ILE A 74 6.02 -3.54 14.72
N ALA A 75 7.10 -4.22 15.10
CA ALA A 75 8.46 -3.73 14.88
C ALA A 75 8.69 -3.40 13.40
N GLY A 76 9.34 -2.27 13.12
CA GLY A 76 9.59 -1.80 11.75
C GLY A 76 8.41 -1.09 11.07
N LEU A 77 7.16 -1.33 11.50
CA LEU A 77 5.97 -0.67 10.96
C LEU A 77 5.47 0.45 11.89
N GLY A 78 5.06 0.10 13.11
CA GLY A 78 4.42 1.04 14.01
C GLY A 78 3.45 0.40 14.99
N ILE A 79 2.68 1.26 15.64
CA ILE A 79 1.77 0.90 16.73
C ILE A 79 0.35 1.24 16.30
N PHE A 80 -0.54 0.25 16.32
CA PHE A 80 -1.98 0.41 16.16
C PHE A 80 -2.63 0.46 17.53
N SER A 81 -3.35 1.54 17.81
CA SER A 81 -3.98 1.79 19.12
C SER A 81 -5.41 2.28 18.93
N VAL A 82 -6.23 2.17 19.96
CA VAL A 82 -7.61 2.67 19.95
C VAL A 82 -7.70 3.91 20.82
N LYS A 83 -8.17 5.01 20.25
CA LYS A 83 -8.47 6.23 21.01
C LYS A 83 -9.96 6.37 21.19
N GLN A 84 -10.42 6.53 22.43
CA GLN A 84 -11.78 6.93 22.70
C GLN A 84 -11.95 8.41 22.33
N ARG A 85 -12.95 8.70 21.50
CA ARG A 85 -13.43 10.07 21.26
C ARG A 85 -14.67 10.26 22.11
N ALA A 86 -14.62 11.25 23.00
CA ALA A 86 -15.75 11.62 23.85
C ALA A 86 -16.95 12.04 23.01
N ALA A 87 -18.14 11.89 23.60
CA ALA A 87 -19.36 12.37 22.99
C ALA A 87 -19.28 13.90 22.82
N ARG A 88 -19.73 14.39 21.67
CA ARG A 88 -19.74 15.82 21.37
C ARG A 88 -20.96 16.19 20.57
N MET A 89 -21.43 17.41 20.75
CA MET A 89 -22.47 17.98 19.91
C MET A 89 -21.83 18.43 18.59
N ALA A 90 -22.25 17.84 17.47
CA ALA A 90 -21.88 18.26 16.14
C ALA A 90 -23.05 19.00 15.49
N ARG A 91 -22.77 19.95 14.60
CA ARG A 91 -23.79 20.67 13.86
C ARG A 91 -23.88 20.11 12.45
N ASN A 92 -25.09 19.80 11.99
CA ASN A 92 -25.28 19.39 10.61
C ASN A 92 -24.93 20.57 9.67
N PRO A 93 -23.94 20.45 8.77
CA PRO A 93 -23.54 21.55 7.89
C PRO A 93 -24.66 22.05 6.97
N LYS A 94 -25.69 21.22 6.71
CA LYS A 94 -26.81 21.56 5.81
C LYS A 94 -28.01 22.16 6.53
N THR A 95 -28.36 21.68 7.73
CA THR A 95 -29.59 22.09 8.44
C THR A 95 -29.34 22.93 9.69
N GLY A 96 -28.10 22.99 10.18
CA GLY A 96 -27.76 23.75 11.39
C GLY A 96 -28.26 23.13 12.70
N GLU A 97 -28.93 21.98 12.65
CA GLU A 97 -29.40 21.26 13.83
C GLU A 97 -28.24 20.67 14.63
N GLN A 98 -28.42 20.58 15.95
CA GLN A 98 -27.48 19.93 16.85
C GLN A 98 -27.72 18.42 16.81
N VAL A 99 -26.70 17.67 16.39
CA VAL A 99 -26.69 16.20 16.38
C VAL A 99 -25.71 15.73 17.44
N SER A 100 -26.18 14.93 18.39
CA SER A 100 -25.31 14.28 19.37
C SER A 100 -24.48 13.20 18.67
N VAL A 101 -23.15 13.33 18.75
CA VAL A 101 -22.22 12.29 18.31
C VAL A 101 -21.81 11.50 19.53
N ALA A 102 -22.27 10.25 19.63
CA ALA A 102 -21.94 9.35 20.73
C ALA A 102 -20.43 9.11 20.84
N ALA A 103 -19.98 8.74 22.04
CA ALA A 103 -18.58 8.39 22.26
C ALA A 103 -18.20 7.21 21.37
N THR A 104 -17.14 7.37 20.59
CA THR A 104 -16.75 6.40 19.56
C THR A 104 -15.28 6.03 19.71
N LYS A 105 -14.97 4.75 19.53
CA LYS A 105 -13.59 4.24 19.46
C LYS A 105 -13.06 4.47 18.05
N VAL A 106 -11.91 5.14 17.93
CA VAL A 106 -11.28 5.43 16.64
C VAL A 106 -9.89 4.79 16.59
N PRO A 107 -9.57 4.01 15.55
CA PRO A 107 -8.24 3.45 15.39
C PRO A 107 -7.23 4.57 15.10
N LYS A 108 -6.04 4.43 15.67
CA LYS A 108 -4.92 5.34 15.46
C LYS A 108 -3.66 4.53 15.19
N PHE A 109 -3.03 4.81 14.06
CA PHE A 109 -1.72 4.28 13.71
C PHE A 109 -0.63 5.30 14.05
N ARG A 110 0.41 4.86 14.76
CA ARG A 110 1.64 5.63 15.00
C ARG A 110 2.78 4.92 14.25
N ALA A 111 3.25 5.52 13.18
CA ALA A 111 4.41 5.00 12.44
C ALA A 111 5.66 4.95 13.32
N ALA A 112 6.34 3.80 13.31
CA ALA A 112 7.61 3.62 14.00
C ALA A 112 8.68 4.54 13.40
N LYS A 113 9.74 4.82 14.17
CA LYS A 113 10.89 5.58 13.68
C LYS A 113 11.49 4.92 12.43
N ALA A 114 11.66 3.59 12.47
CA ALA A 114 12.16 2.81 11.33
C ALA A 114 11.35 3.02 10.05
N LEU A 115 10.01 3.04 10.12
CA LEU A 115 9.16 3.31 8.96
C LEU A 115 9.33 4.75 8.46
N LYS A 116 9.39 5.72 9.37
CA LYS A 116 9.60 7.13 8.99
C LYS A 116 10.95 7.33 8.32
N ASP A 117 12.01 6.71 8.85
CA ASP A 117 13.36 6.81 8.32
C ASP A 117 13.48 6.10 6.97
N ALA A 118 12.82 4.95 6.78
CA ALA A 118 12.79 4.25 5.50
C ALA A 118 12.03 5.00 4.38
N VAL A 119 11.09 5.88 4.73
CA VAL A 119 10.27 6.65 3.78
C VAL A 119 10.79 8.07 3.55
N LYS A 120 11.53 8.63 4.52
CA LYS A 120 12.23 9.91 4.36
C LYS A 120 13.34 9.72 3.32
N GLY A 121 13.06 10.13 2.10
CA GLY A 121 14.06 10.43 1.07
C GLY A 121 14.70 11.78 1.32
#